data_AF-Q3KTK4-F1
#
_entry.id   AF-Q3KTK4-F1
#
_cell.length_a   1.000
_cell.length_b   1.000
_cell.length_c   1.000
_cell.angle_alpha   90.00
_cell.angle_beta   90.00
_cell.angle_gamma   90.00
#
_symmetry.space_group_name_H-M   'P 1'
#
loop_
_entity.id
_entity.type
_entity.pdbx_description
1 polymer ?
#
loop_
_entity_poly.entity_id
_entity_poly.type
_entity_poly.pdbx_seq_one_letter_code
_entity_poly.pdbx_strand_id
1 'polypeptide(L)'
;MGVLSLENLVYFSESHTKLAQSILAASNHPKKWYPFAVTGIHLTKLLYEFMLKGYLKNQFYNTSSSVSMDDFNEFYCYTFYSFHRFWIKH
;
A
#
# COMPACT_ATOMS: atom_id res chain seq x y z
N MET A 1 9.34 9.33 2.18
CA MET A 1 9.44 8.65 0.88
C MET A 1 9.12 9.68 -0.19
N GLY A 2 9.89 9.74 -1.29
CA GLY A 2 9.76 10.75 -2.34
C GLY A 2 8.84 10.31 -3.48
N VAL A 3 9.34 10.31 -4.71
CA VAL A 3 8.60 9.93 -5.93
C VAL A 3 8.02 8.51 -5.85
N LEU A 4 8.72 7.56 -5.22
CA LEU A 4 8.23 6.18 -5.06
C LEU A 4 6.84 6.10 -4.41
N SER A 5 6.57 6.89 -3.36
CA SER A 5 5.24 6.88 -2.73
C SER A 5 4.15 7.47 -3.63
N LEU A 6 4.52 8.41 -4.51
CA LEU A 6 3.60 8.94 -5.51
C LEU A 6 3.26 7.85 -6.55
N GLU A 7 4.26 7.15 -7.08
CA GLU A 7 4.06 6.05 -8.04
C GLU A 7 3.17 4.95 -7.46
N ASN A 8 3.41 4.55 -6.21
CA ASN A 8 2.56 3.58 -5.52
C ASN A 8 1.09 4.03 -5.40
N LEU A 9 0.86 5.30 -5.08
CA LEU A 9 -0.50 5.85 -4.97
C LEU A 9 -1.19 5.96 -6.33
N VAL A 10 -0.45 6.34 -7.38
CA VAL A 10 -0.96 6.38 -8.76
C VAL A 10 -1.31 4.97 -9.22
N TYR A 11 -0.40 4.01 -9.08
CA TYR A 11 -0.65 2.61 -9.40
C TYR A 11 -1.88 2.08 -8.68
N PHE A 12 -2.01 2.34 -7.38
CA PHE A 12 -3.18 1.89 -6.63
C PHE A 12 -4.48 2.49 -7.15
N SER A 13 -4.45 3.76 -7.54
CA SER A 13 -5.62 4.48 -8.07
C SER A 13 -5.99 4.03 -9.49
N GLU A 14 -5.02 3.65 -10.31
CA GLU A 14 -5.22 3.22 -11.70
C GLU A 14 -5.57 1.72 -11.79
N SER A 15 -4.81 0.86 -11.11
CA SER A 15 -4.99 -0.59 -11.14
C SER A 15 -6.20 -1.04 -10.32
N HIS A 16 -6.48 -0.38 -9.18
CA HIS A 16 -7.55 -0.76 -8.25
C HIS A 16 -8.52 0.40 -7.97
N THR A 17 -8.92 1.13 -9.02
CA THR A 17 -9.69 2.39 -8.91
C THR A 17 -10.90 2.33 -7.99
N LYS A 18 -11.76 1.30 -8.15
CA LYS A 18 -12.98 1.16 -7.32
C LYS A 18 -12.65 0.99 -5.83
N LEU A 19 -11.60 0.23 -5.55
CA LEU A 19 -11.14 -0.01 -4.18
C LEU A 19 -10.51 1.27 -3.60
N ALA A 20 -9.65 1.94 -4.37
CA ALA A 20 -9.03 3.20 -3.97
C ALA A 20 -10.07 4.28 -3.66
N GLN A 21 -11.10 4.42 -4.50
CA GLN A 21 -12.21 5.36 -4.27
C GLN A 21 -13.02 5.01 -3.01
N SER A 22 -13.34 3.74 -2.81
CA SER A 22 -14.04 3.26 -1.61
C SER A 22 -13.26 3.56 -0.34
N ILE A 23 -11.96 3.24 -0.34
CA ILE A 23 -11.06 3.48 0.78
C ILE A 23 -10.87 4.97 1.05
N LEU A 24 -10.76 5.79 -0.01
CA LEU A 24 -10.68 7.25 0.13
C LEU A 24 -11.95 7.81 0.78
N ALA A 25 -13.13 7.41 0.30
CA ALA A 25 -14.40 7.84 0.90
C ALA A 25 -14.49 7.42 2.37
N ALA A 26 -14.14 6.18 2.68
CA ALA A 26 -14.16 5.66 4.04
C ALA A 26 -13.07 6.28 4.95
N SER A 27 -11.92 6.71 4.39
CA SER A 27 -10.86 7.39 5.14
C SER A 27 -11.28 8.77 5.65
N ASN A 28 -12.33 9.37 5.10
CA ASN A 28 -12.89 10.66 5.52
C ASN A 28 -14.05 10.49 6.52
N HIS A 29 -14.26 9.30 7.08
CA HIS A 29 -15.38 9.04 7.99
C HIS A 29 -15.25 9.83 9.31
N PRO A 30 -16.30 10.53 9.78
CA PRO A 30 -16.21 11.51 10.87
C PRO A 30 -15.66 10.98 12.20
N LYS A 31 -15.82 9.68 12.49
CA LYS A 31 -15.31 9.06 13.73
C LYS A 31 -14.03 8.24 13.56
N LYS A 32 -13.75 7.74 12.35
CA LYS A 32 -12.68 6.77 12.08
C LYS A 32 -11.92 7.18 10.82
N TRP A 33 -11.50 8.43 10.79
CA TRP A 33 -10.77 8.98 9.66
C TRP A 33 -9.27 8.70 9.79
N TYR A 34 -8.58 8.75 8.66
CA TYR A 34 -7.13 8.82 8.61
C TYR A 34 -6.71 9.57 7.34
N PRO A 35 -5.57 10.28 7.35
CA PRO A 35 -5.14 11.05 6.19
C PRO A 35 -4.65 10.11 5.08
N PHE A 36 -5.49 9.85 4.08
CA PHE A 36 -5.26 8.86 3.01
C PHE A 36 -3.86 8.93 2.40
N ALA A 37 -3.46 10.10 1.88
CA ALA A 37 -2.16 10.26 1.20
C ALA A 37 -0.97 10.13 2.17
N VAL A 38 -1.07 10.69 3.38
CA VAL A 38 -0.01 10.61 4.39
C VAL A 38 0.18 9.16 4.87
N THR A 39 -0.92 8.44 5.07
CA THR A 39 -0.88 7.00 5.36
C THR A 39 -0.23 6.24 4.22
N GLY A 40 -0.58 6.51 2.96
CA GLY A 40 0.08 5.89 1.80
C GLY A 40 1.59 6.09 1.81
N ILE A 41 2.07 7.31 2.03
CA ILE A 41 3.50 7.62 2.12
C ILE A 41 4.19 6.84 3.25
N HIS A 42 3.54 6.71 4.42
CA HIS A 42 4.07 5.92 5.53
C HIS A 42 4.10 4.42 5.23
N LEU A 43 3.07 3.89 4.57
CA LEU A 43 3.04 2.49 4.16
C LEU A 43 4.14 2.18 3.14
N THR A 44 4.39 3.07 2.17
CA THR A 44 5.54 2.93 1.27
C THR A 44 6.86 2.87 2.04
N LYS A 45 7.02 3.71 3.09
CA LYS A 45 8.23 3.68 3.95
C LYS A 45 8.36 2.36 4.68
N LEU A 46 7.28 1.88 5.28
CA LEU A 46 7.22 0.61 6.01
C LEU A 46 7.63 -0.56 5.12
N LEU A 47 7.05 -0.63 3.91
CA LEU A 47 7.35 -1.67 2.94
C LEU A 47 8.79 -1.64 2.47
N TYR A 48 9.33 -0.44 2.22
CA TYR A 48 10.73 -0.27 1.87
C TYR A 48 11.67 -0.75 2.99
N GLU A 49 11.38 -0.40 4.25
CA GLU A 49 12.16 -0.89 5.40
C GLU A 49 12.06 -2.42 5.56
N PHE A 50 10.87 -3.00 5.32
CA PHE A 50 10.69 -4.45 5.36
C PHE A 50 11.46 -5.16 4.24
N MET A 51 11.54 -4.55 3.06
CA MET A 51 12.33 -5.05 1.95
C MET A 51 13.83 -5.04 2.29
N LEU A 52 14.34 -3.93 2.82
CA LEU A 52 15.74 -3.81 3.25
C LEU A 52 16.13 -4.80 4.35
N LYS A 53 15.23 -5.03 5.31
CA LYS A 53 15.43 -6.03 6.39
C LYS A 53 15.26 -7.48 5.92
N GLY A 54 14.84 -7.69 4.68
CA GLY A 54 14.67 -9.02 4.08
C GLY A 54 13.42 -9.77 4.54
N TYR A 55 12.48 -9.13 5.24
CA TYR A 55 11.23 -9.77 5.66
C TYR A 55 10.33 -10.16 4.49
N LEU A 56 10.49 -9.47 3.36
CA LEU A 56 9.73 -9.74 2.14
C LEU A 56 10.42 -10.75 1.20
N LYS A 57 11.60 -11.28 1.57
CA LYS A 57 12.34 -12.22 0.72
C LYS A 57 11.52 -13.47 0.36
N ASN A 58 10.77 -14.02 1.30
CA ASN A 58 9.93 -15.19 1.02
C ASN A 58 8.77 -14.90 0.08
N GLN A 59 8.28 -13.67 -0.01
CA GLN A 59 7.17 -13.31 -0.91
C GLN A 59 7.65 -12.95 -2.31
N PHE A 60 8.87 -12.42 -2.43
CA PHE A 60 9.44 -12.01 -3.71
C PHE A 60 10.30 -13.11 -4.37
N TYR A 61 11.05 -13.92 -3.60
CA TYR A 61 11.97 -14.91 -4.17
C TYR A 61 11.39 -16.32 -4.34
N ASN A 62 10.29 -16.68 -3.66
CA ASN A 62 9.67 -18.01 -3.84
C ASN A 62 8.57 -18.04 -4.92
N THR A 63 8.10 -16.89 -5.40
CA THR A 63 6.90 -16.81 -6.25
C THR A 63 7.20 -16.51 -7.72
N SER A 64 8.35 -15.91 -8.05
CA SER A 64 8.71 -15.61 -9.43
C SER A 64 10.23 -15.58 -9.66
N SER A 65 10.65 -15.98 -10.87
CA SER A 65 12.05 -15.95 -11.31
C SER A 65 12.58 -14.53 -11.52
N SER A 66 11.70 -13.52 -11.54
CA SER A 66 12.03 -12.10 -11.60
C SER A 66 11.04 -11.28 -10.79
N VAL A 67 11.55 -10.45 -9.89
CA VAL A 67 10.77 -9.48 -9.10
C VAL A 67 10.70 -8.19 -9.88
N SER A 68 9.49 -7.77 -10.24
CA SER A 68 9.23 -6.52 -10.95
C SER A 68 8.81 -5.40 -9.99
N MET A 69 8.85 -4.15 -10.48
CA MET A 69 8.31 -3.00 -9.76
C MET A 69 6.79 -3.15 -9.55
N ASP A 70 6.09 -3.82 -10.46
CA ASP A 70 4.64 -4.05 -10.36
C ASP A 70 4.29 -5.00 -9.22
N ASP A 71 5.12 -6.01 -8.95
CA ASP A 71 4.92 -6.90 -7.79
C ASP A 71 5.01 -6.12 -6.47
N PHE A 72 5.93 -5.14 -6.40
CA PHE A 72 6.03 -4.25 -5.25
C PHE A 72 4.81 -3.35 -5.12
N ASN A 73 4.35 -2.76 -6.23
CA ASN A 73 3.17 -1.90 -6.25
C ASN A 73 1.90 -2.67 -5.86
N GLU A 74 1.75 -3.92 -6.32
CA GLU A 74 0.62 -4.78 -5.95
C GLU A 74 0.67 -5.16 -4.46
N PHE A 75 1.87 -5.45 -3.93
CA PHE A 75 2.05 -5.67 -2.51
C PHE A 75 1.72 -4.42 -1.67
N TYR A 76 2.03 -3.23 -2.20
CA TYR A 76 1.59 -1.97 -1.62
C TYR A 76 0.07 -1.84 -1.57
N CYS A 77 -0.63 -2.14 -2.66
CA CYS A 77 -2.09 -2.14 -2.72
C CYS A 77 -2.70 -3.07 -1.65
N TYR A 78 -2.16 -4.29 -1.53
CA TYR A 78 -2.59 -5.26 -0.53
C TYR A 78 -2.36 -4.77 0.91
N THR A 79 -1.20 -4.16 1.16
CA THR A 79 -0.83 -3.62 2.47
C THR A 79 -1.74 -2.44 2.85
N PHE A 80 -2.04 -1.55 1.90
CA PHE A 80 -2.97 -0.44 2.11
C PHE A 80 -4.36 -0.94 2.46
N TYR A 81 -4.88 -1.90 1.69
CA TYR A 81 -6.19 -2.49 1.96
C TYR A 81 -6.23 -3.17 3.34
N SER A 82 -5.17 -3.89 3.70
CA SER A 82 -5.06 -4.54 5.01
C SER A 82 -5.02 -3.53 6.17
N PHE A 83 -4.25 -2.45 6.02
CA PHE A 83 -4.26 -1.33 6.96
C PHE A 83 -5.66 -0.74 7.11
N HIS A 84 -6.34 -0.48 5.99
CA HIS A 84 -7.68 0.11 6.00
C HIS A 84 -8.69 -0.76 6.77
N ARG A 85 -8.69 -2.08 6.51
CA ARG A 85 -9.56 -3.03 7.23
C ARG A 85 -9.26 -3.07 8.72
N PHE A 86 -7.98 -3.03 9.08
CA PHE A 86 -7.57 -2.97 10.48
C PHE A 86 -8.05 -1.68 11.14
N TRP A 87 -7.85 -0.54 10.49
CA TRP A 87 -8.23 0.78 11.00
C TRP A 87 -9.73 0.95 11.21
N ILE A 88 -10.57 0.47 10.29
CA ILE A 88 -12.03 0.58 10.46
C ILE A 88 -12.55 -0.32 11.59
N LYS A 89 -11.91 -1.47 11.79
CA LYS A 89 -12.34 -2.45 12.80
C LYS A 89 -12.08 -1.95 14.23
N HIS A 90 -10.99 -1.21 14.45
CA HIS A 90 -10.63 -0.62 15.74
C HIS A 90 -11.18 0.80 15.87
#